data_AF-A0A7S0RVP7-F1
#
_entry.id   AF-A0A7S0RVP7-F1
#
_cell.length_a   1.000
_cell.length_b   1.000
_cell.length_c   1.000
_cell.angle_alpha   90.00
_cell.angle_beta   90.00
_cell.angle_gamma   90.00
#
_symmetry.space_group_name_H-M   'P 1'
#
loop_
_entity.id
_entity.type
_entity.pdbx_description
1 polymer ?
#
loop_
_entity_poly.entity_id
_entity_poly.type
_entity_poly.pdbx_seq_one_letter_code
_entity_poly.pdbx_strand_id
1 'polypeptide(L)'
;MAPEKKKSSGCTTGPCAPQGCLSCFNVFDDKENVDVATRKGGKTINDAHPCMDLDSRTVHEGKATMGEGSDAVVVRYAYICQKGYHPSKLNWICQDDCQVIDKYRGVDNQLFVGVFDGHGIVGEGDLAAQKAKNYLPIRFGEALDSSNGKVKVAFEKAFEATSDQMVKELLNESGSTAVAALFQGKNLYISNCGDTRAVLGQQIEGTHRLVPVELSSDHKAFRADERMRILRDHPNTEVLTFGMKDGRVPISDEFGSPEDPDVSADPPRIWVKGETYPGCSYTRSLGDAAAKKSGVLARPEVSVHKLSPTDKYMVMCTDGLTEFLTNEDIMGFCKKNDTPVDTCEELVQTAFNWFIDDDGWTDDITVVVAYFDWP
;
A
#
# COMPACT_ATOMS: atom_id res chain seq x y z
N MET A 1 69.55 14.78 15.59
CA MET A 1 68.61 14.00 16.42
C MET A 1 67.22 14.16 15.82
N ALA A 2 66.82 13.20 15.01
CA ALA A 2 65.42 12.87 14.76
C ALA A 2 64.88 12.04 15.93
N PRO A 3 63.57 11.78 15.98
CA PRO A 3 63.20 10.38 15.86
C PRO A 3 62.12 10.13 14.80
N GLU A 4 62.34 9.01 14.13
CA GLU A 4 61.56 8.37 13.09
C GLU A 4 60.16 7.96 13.58
N LYS A 5 59.16 8.03 12.69
CA LYS A 5 58.05 7.07 12.70
C LYS A 5 57.79 6.51 11.31
N LYS A 6 57.64 5.19 11.33
CA LYS A 6 57.79 4.20 10.26
C LYS A 6 56.69 4.25 9.19
N LYS A 7 57.07 3.85 7.98
CA LYS A 7 56.19 3.31 6.93
C LYS A 7 55.90 1.82 7.20
N SER A 8 54.66 1.40 6.97
CA SER A 8 54.21 0.08 6.45
C SER A 8 52.68 0.05 6.60
N SER A 9 51.84 -0.48 5.73
CA SER A 9 51.96 -1.28 4.52
C SER A 9 50.53 -1.37 3.97
N GLY A 10 50.35 -1.39 2.65
CA GLY A 10 49.06 -1.63 2.03
C GLY A 10 48.51 -3.03 2.33
N CYS A 11 47.19 -3.14 2.36
CA CYS A 11 46.49 -4.40 2.13
C CYS A 11 45.23 -4.09 1.31
N THR A 12 45.27 -4.49 0.04
CA THR A 12 44.13 -4.63 -0.86
C THR A 12 43.53 -6.03 -0.69
N THR A 13 42.25 -6.16 -0.34
CA THR A 13 41.36 -7.28 -0.76
C THR A 13 39.92 -7.07 -0.28
N GLY A 14 38.96 -7.05 -1.21
CA GLY A 14 37.59 -7.60 -1.03
C GLY A 14 36.47 -6.66 -0.55
N PRO A 15 35.30 -6.61 -1.22
CA PRO A 15 34.13 -5.85 -0.77
C PRO A 15 33.40 -6.59 0.36
N CYS A 16 33.20 -5.88 1.48
CA CYS A 16 32.30 -6.29 2.56
C CYS A 16 30.84 -6.21 2.09
N ALA A 17 30.08 -7.29 2.30
CA ALA A 17 28.62 -7.27 2.23
C ALA A 17 28.04 -6.37 3.33
N PRO A 18 26.94 -5.64 3.09
CA PRO A 18 26.29 -4.86 4.13
C PRO A 18 25.47 -5.80 5.03
N GLN A 19 25.97 -6.05 6.24
CA GLN A 19 25.14 -6.54 7.34
C GLN A 19 24.19 -5.41 7.74
N GLY A 20 22.89 -5.68 7.59
CA GLY A 20 21.81 -4.78 8.00
C GLY A 20 21.91 -4.46 9.48
N CYS A 21 21.95 -3.17 9.78
CA CYS A 21 21.89 -2.65 11.14
C CYS A 21 20.46 -2.84 11.66
N LEU A 22 20.30 -3.71 12.66
CA LEU A 22 19.04 -4.11 13.30
C LEU A 22 18.53 -3.11 14.36
N SER A 23 18.94 -1.84 14.30
CA SER A 23 18.59 -0.86 15.33
C SER A 23 17.82 0.31 14.75
N CYS A 24 16.50 0.14 14.60
CA CYS A 24 15.45 1.18 14.56
C CYS A 24 14.10 0.49 14.32
N PHE A 25 13.63 -0.33 15.26
CA PHE A 25 12.23 -0.75 15.30
C PHE A 25 11.61 -0.10 16.53
N ASN A 26 10.53 0.66 16.36
CA ASN A 26 9.71 1.09 17.48
C ASN A 26 8.91 -0.13 17.99
N VAL A 27 8.97 -0.39 19.29
CA VAL A 27 8.51 -1.65 19.91
C VAL A 27 7.41 -1.37 20.91
N PHE A 28 6.30 -2.10 20.82
CA PHE A 28 5.16 -1.99 21.74
C PHE A 28 5.25 -3.04 22.87
N ASP A 29 5.41 -2.61 24.13
CA ASP A 29 5.49 -3.49 25.31
C ASP A 29 4.19 -3.52 26.12
N ASP A 30 3.96 -4.61 26.86
CA ASP A 30 2.68 -4.99 27.50
C ASP A 30 2.21 -4.13 28.70
N LYS A 31 2.84 -2.99 28.98
CA LYS A 31 2.54 -2.21 30.19
C LYS A 31 2.23 -0.74 29.98
N GLU A 32 2.14 -0.29 28.74
CA GLU A 32 1.59 1.03 28.45
C GLU A 32 0.21 0.82 27.86
N ASN A 33 -0.79 1.51 28.42
CA ASN A 33 -1.97 1.86 27.63
C ASN A 33 -1.41 2.35 26.30
N VAL A 34 -1.71 1.64 25.21
CA VAL A 34 -1.46 2.20 23.89
C VAL A 34 -2.35 3.44 23.87
N ASP A 35 -1.77 4.61 24.08
CA ASP A 35 -2.37 5.87 23.67
C ASP A 35 -2.47 5.73 22.15
N VAL A 36 -3.58 5.12 21.70
CA VAL A 36 -3.86 4.92 20.30
C VAL A 36 -3.88 6.30 19.68
N ALA A 37 -2.87 6.52 18.83
CA ALA A 37 -2.57 7.74 18.14
C ALA A 37 -2.25 8.98 19.00
N THR A 38 -0.96 9.22 19.19
CA THR A 38 -0.48 10.60 19.20
C THR A 38 -0.28 11.04 17.74
N ARG A 39 -1.07 12.01 17.27
CA ARG A 39 -0.95 12.69 15.97
C ARG A 39 0.52 12.88 15.57
N LYS A 40 0.86 12.88 14.26
CA LYS A 40 2.07 13.57 13.75
C LYS A 40 2.05 15.03 14.28
N GLY A 41 2.70 15.29 15.42
CA GLY A 41 2.65 16.59 16.12
C GLY A 41 1.75 16.71 17.38
N GLY A 42 1.24 15.62 17.96
CA GLY A 42 0.78 15.57 19.36
C GLY A 42 -0.53 16.26 19.76
N LYS A 43 -1.60 16.23 18.95
CA LYS A 43 -2.96 16.67 19.35
C LYS A 43 -3.93 15.49 19.43
N THR A 44 -4.91 15.57 20.35
CA THR A 44 -5.96 14.57 20.59
C THR A 44 -7.15 14.70 19.63
N ILE A 45 -7.81 13.58 19.32
CA ILE A 45 -9.00 13.48 18.45
C ILE A 45 -10.17 14.31 19.01
N ASN A 46 -10.86 15.06 18.16
CA ASN A 46 -12.06 15.81 18.52
C ASN A 46 -13.30 14.99 18.11
N ASP A 47 -14.07 14.46 19.08
CA ASP A 47 -15.24 13.59 18.86
C ASP A 47 -16.43 14.27 18.13
N ALA A 48 -16.28 15.50 17.66
CA ALA A 48 -17.37 16.35 17.15
C ALA A 48 -17.62 16.24 15.64
N HIS A 49 -16.83 15.46 14.90
CA HIS A 49 -17.01 15.22 13.47
C HIS A 49 -17.35 13.74 13.23
N PRO A 50 -18.55 13.27 13.61
CA PRO A 50 -18.95 11.91 13.28
C PRO A 50 -18.88 11.78 11.76
N CYS A 51 -18.10 10.83 11.24
CA CYS A 51 -18.09 10.38 9.85
C CYS A 51 -19.50 10.52 9.27
N MET A 52 -19.76 11.59 8.52
CA MET A 52 -21.13 12.11 8.36
C MET A 52 -22.00 11.24 7.44
N ASP A 53 -21.50 10.09 6.99
CA ASP A 53 -22.27 9.11 6.24
C ASP A 53 -21.65 7.69 6.33
N LEU A 54 -21.86 7.02 7.48
CA LEU A 54 -21.60 5.57 7.61
C LEU A 54 -22.57 4.71 6.77
N ASP A 55 -23.61 5.30 6.15
CA ASP A 55 -24.64 4.54 5.42
C ASP A 55 -24.20 4.19 3.98
N SER A 56 -23.07 4.72 3.50
CA SER A 56 -22.53 4.44 2.15
C SER A 56 -21.38 3.41 2.12
N ARG A 57 -21.03 2.81 3.26
CA ARG A 57 -19.91 1.86 3.35
C ARG A 57 -20.31 0.43 3.02
N THR A 58 -19.43 -0.28 2.33
CA THR A 58 -19.56 -1.74 2.16
C THR A 58 -18.81 -2.43 3.29
N VAL A 59 -19.49 -3.28 4.05
CA VAL A 59 -18.88 -4.12 5.11
C VAL A 59 -19.06 -5.59 4.73
N HIS A 60 -18.01 -6.37 4.89
CA HIS A 60 -18.07 -7.82 4.73
C HIS A 60 -17.18 -8.50 5.75
N GLU A 61 -17.61 -9.66 6.23
CA GLU A 61 -16.87 -10.52 7.14
C GLU A 61 -16.80 -11.94 6.59
N GLY A 62 -15.70 -12.64 6.85
CA GLY A 62 -15.53 -14.01 6.43
C GLY A 62 -14.42 -14.73 7.17
N LYS A 63 -14.28 -16.01 6.86
CA LYS A 63 -13.16 -16.82 7.34
C LYS A 63 -12.76 -17.85 6.31
N ALA A 64 -11.48 -18.14 6.23
CA ALA A 64 -10.91 -19.20 5.42
C ALA A 64 -9.90 -20.01 6.24
N THR A 65 -9.64 -21.26 5.86
CA THR A 65 -8.61 -22.09 6.51
C THR A 65 -7.44 -22.25 5.57
N MET A 66 -6.24 -22.00 6.07
CA MET A 66 -5.00 -22.05 5.30
C MET A 66 -4.04 -23.12 5.83
N GLY A 67 -3.70 -24.07 4.96
CA GLY A 67 -2.87 -25.21 5.31
C GLY A 67 -3.70 -26.43 5.70
N GLU A 68 -3.03 -27.49 6.14
CA GLU A 68 -3.66 -28.78 6.41
C GLU A 68 -3.23 -29.32 7.79
N GLY A 69 -4.07 -30.18 8.36
CA GLY A 69 -3.76 -30.90 9.59
C GLY A 69 -3.75 -30.01 10.84
N SER A 70 -2.95 -30.41 11.83
CA SER A 70 -2.84 -29.76 13.15
C SER A 70 -2.28 -28.34 13.10
N ASP A 71 -1.68 -27.95 11.98
CA ASP A 71 -0.97 -26.66 11.88
C ASP A 71 -1.73 -25.68 10.97
N ALA A 72 -2.95 -26.01 10.55
CA ALA A 72 -3.77 -25.13 9.72
C ALA A 72 -4.15 -23.87 10.51
N VAL A 73 -4.08 -22.70 9.87
CA VAL A 73 -4.45 -21.42 10.46
C VAL A 73 -5.83 -21.00 9.97
N VAL A 74 -6.68 -20.51 10.87
CA VAL A 74 -7.94 -19.88 10.47
C VAL A 74 -7.68 -18.40 10.25
N VAL A 75 -7.96 -17.93 9.05
CA VAL A 75 -7.87 -16.53 8.65
C VAL A 75 -9.26 -15.94 8.76
N ARG A 76 -9.57 -15.23 9.85
CA ARG A 76 -10.78 -14.39 9.94
C ARG A 76 -10.47 -13.06 9.26
N TYR A 77 -11.39 -12.53 8.47
CA TYR A 77 -11.17 -11.26 7.80
C TYR A 77 -12.43 -10.42 7.74
N ALA A 78 -12.23 -9.12 7.64
CA ALA A 78 -13.26 -8.15 7.31
C ALA A 78 -12.71 -7.12 6.33
N TYR A 79 -13.59 -6.43 5.63
CA TYR A 79 -13.20 -5.24 4.88
C TYR A 79 -14.27 -4.16 4.98
N ILE A 80 -13.80 -2.91 4.92
CA ILE A 80 -14.64 -1.71 4.79
C ILE A 80 -14.11 -0.89 3.63
N CYS A 81 -15.02 -0.47 2.75
CA CYS A 81 -14.77 0.54 1.72
C CYS A 81 -15.71 1.72 2.01
N GLN A 82 -15.13 2.86 2.35
CA GLN A 82 -15.81 4.08 2.77
C GLN A 82 -15.56 5.19 1.75
N LYS A 83 -16.66 5.75 1.24
CA LYS A 83 -16.60 6.94 0.40
C LYS A 83 -16.07 8.14 1.20
N GLY A 84 -15.18 8.89 0.58
CA GLY A 84 -14.64 10.14 1.06
C GLY A 84 -15.61 11.31 1.02
N TYR A 85 -15.29 12.35 1.79
CA TYR A 85 -16.07 13.56 1.90
C TYR A 85 -15.43 14.72 1.14
N HIS A 86 -16.09 15.18 0.07
CA HIS A 86 -15.65 16.35 -0.69
C HIS A 86 -16.72 17.45 -0.70
N PRO A 87 -16.61 18.50 0.15
CA PRO A 87 -17.64 19.54 0.26
C PRO A 87 -17.83 20.33 -1.04
N SER A 88 -16.80 20.42 -1.87
CA SER A 88 -16.81 21.10 -3.17
C SER A 88 -17.22 20.22 -4.36
N LYS A 89 -17.32 18.89 -4.18
CA LYS A 89 -17.67 17.92 -5.22
C LYS A 89 -18.89 17.10 -4.80
N LEU A 90 -20.08 17.71 -4.88
CA LEU A 90 -21.33 17.09 -4.41
C LEU A 90 -21.69 15.78 -5.13
N ASN A 91 -21.15 15.54 -6.33
CA ASN A 91 -21.35 14.33 -7.11
C ASN A 91 -20.18 13.33 -6.98
N TRP A 92 -19.31 13.46 -5.97
CA TRP A 92 -18.24 12.49 -5.73
C TRP A 92 -18.82 11.08 -5.57
N ILE A 93 -18.14 10.11 -6.16
CA ILE A 93 -18.46 8.68 -6.08
C ILE A 93 -17.19 8.03 -5.55
N CYS A 94 -17.33 7.06 -4.65
CA CYS A 94 -16.20 6.30 -4.15
C CYS A 94 -15.46 5.67 -5.33
N GLN A 95 -14.18 6.01 -5.47
CA GLN A 95 -13.30 5.49 -6.51
C GLN A 95 -12.48 4.29 -6.01
N ASP A 96 -12.57 3.94 -4.72
CA ASP A 96 -12.03 2.69 -4.19
C ASP A 96 -12.92 1.47 -4.46
N ASP A 97 -12.31 0.29 -4.46
CA ASP A 97 -13.00 -0.99 -4.44
C ASP A 97 -12.12 -2.10 -3.81
N CYS A 98 -12.75 -3.20 -3.37
CA CYS A 98 -12.02 -4.37 -2.88
C CYS A 98 -12.81 -5.67 -3.08
N GLN A 99 -12.12 -6.80 -2.96
CA GLN A 99 -12.76 -8.11 -3.02
C GLN A 99 -11.99 -9.17 -2.25
N VAL A 100 -12.73 -10.10 -1.67
CA VAL A 100 -12.20 -11.36 -1.15
C VAL A 100 -12.91 -12.53 -1.83
N ILE A 101 -12.14 -13.47 -2.37
CA ILE A 101 -12.64 -14.68 -3.04
C ILE A 101 -12.10 -15.89 -2.29
N ASP A 102 -12.93 -16.45 -1.40
CA ASP A 102 -12.64 -17.73 -0.75
C ASP A 102 -12.72 -18.88 -1.76
N LYS A 103 -11.89 -19.90 -1.52
CA LYS A 103 -11.66 -21.03 -2.43
C LYS A 103 -11.42 -20.53 -3.85
N TYR A 104 -10.46 -19.62 -4.00
CA TYR A 104 -10.18 -19.00 -5.30
C TYR A 104 -10.04 -20.08 -6.39
N ARG A 105 -10.79 -19.90 -7.49
CA ARG A 105 -10.93 -20.87 -8.60
C ARG A 105 -11.51 -22.24 -8.20
N GLY A 106 -12.25 -22.31 -7.11
CA GLY A 106 -12.79 -23.56 -6.56
C GLY A 106 -11.74 -24.43 -5.87
N VAL A 107 -10.56 -23.89 -5.56
CA VAL A 107 -9.46 -24.64 -4.93
C VAL A 107 -9.49 -24.40 -3.43
N ASP A 108 -9.62 -25.46 -2.63
CA ASP A 108 -9.48 -25.38 -1.17
C ASP A 108 -8.08 -24.87 -0.77
N ASN A 109 -7.96 -24.30 0.43
CA ASN A 109 -6.73 -23.69 0.91
C ASN A 109 -6.21 -22.54 0.01
N GLN A 110 -7.11 -21.85 -0.70
CA GLN A 110 -6.81 -20.63 -1.43
C GLN A 110 -7.78 -19.50 -1.08
N LEU A 111 -7.22 -18.31 -0.88
CA LEU A 111 -7.96 -17.07 -0.68
C LEU A 111 -7.31 -16.00 -1.56
N PHE A 112 -8.09 -15.35 -2.41
CA PHE A 112 -7.64 -14.19 -3.17
C PHE A 112 -8.21 -12.93 -2.55
N VAL A 113 -7.37 -11.94 -2.31
CA VAL A 113 -7.77 -10.62 -1.77
C VAL A 113 -7.25 -9.56 -2.71
N GLY A 114 -8.05 -8.54 -3.03
CA GLY A 114 -7.62 -7.38 -3.80
C GLY A 114 -8.16 -6.09 -3.20
N VAL A 115 -7.33 -5.05 -3.17
CA VAL A 115 -7.69 -3.67 -2.84
C VAL A 115 -7.24 -2.78 -3.99
N PHE A 116 -8.15 -1.92 -4.43
CA PHE A 116 -8.03 -1.11 -5.63
C PHE A 116 -8.42 0.32 -5.29
N ASP A 117 -7.52 1.27 -5.48
CA ASP A 117 -7.84 2.69 -5.39
C ASP A 117 -7.86 3.23 -6.82
N GLY A 118 -9.03 3.68 -7.24
CA GLY A 118 -9.28 4.16 -8.58
C GLY A 118 -9.15 5.67 -8.62
N HIS A 119 -8.73 6.19 -9.77
CA HIS A 119 -8.64 7.62 -9.98
C HIS A 119 -9.03 7.98 -11.41
N GLY A 120 -9.43 9.23 -11.58
CA GLY A 120 -9.89 9.77 -12.85
C GLY A 120 -10.98 10.80 -12.60
N ILE A 121 -11.59 11.29 -13.68
CA ILE A 121 -12.76 12.16 -13.54
C ILE A 121 -13.92 11.41 -12.87
N VAL A 122 -14.88 12.15 -12.32
CA VAL A 122 -16.07 11.56 -11.68
C VAL A 122 -16.79 10.63 -12.67
N GLY A 123 -17.05 9.39 -12.25
CA GLY A 123 -17.64 8.33 -13.07
C GLY A 123 -16.64 7.42 -13.78
N GLU A 124 -15.36 7.80 -13.84
CA GLU A 124 -14.31 7.00 -14.46
C GLU A 124 -13.37 6.33 -13.46
N GLY A 125 -13.06 6.97 -12.32
CA GLY A 125 -12.21 6.36 -11.29
C GLY A 125 -12.88 5.17 -10.61
N ASP A 126 -14.18 5.28 -10.29
CA ASP A 126 -14.96 4.15 -9.76
C ASP A 126 -15.08 3.01 -10.78
N LEU A 127 -15.25 3.36 -12.06
CA LEU A 127 -15.22 2.38 -13.14
C LEU A 127 -13.84 1.71 -13.26
N ALA A 128 -12.75 2.45 -13.05
CA ALA A 128 -11.40 1.94 -13.09
C ALA A 128 -11.15 0.91 -11.99
N ALA A 129 -11.49 1.21 -10.73
CA ALA A 129 -11.38 0.26 -9.62
C ALA A 129 -12.28 -0.97 -9.82
N GLN A 130 -13.52 -0.77 -10.28
CA GLN A 130 -14.42 -1.88 -10.62
C GLN A 130 -13.84 -2.79 -11.72
N LYS A 131 -13.24 -2.22 -12.76
CA LYS A 131 -12.59 -3.01 -13.83
C LYS A 131 -11.36 -3.74 -13.30
N ALA A 132 -10.52 -3.10 -12.50
CA ALA A 132 -9.37 -3.74 -11.86
C ALA A 132 -9.81 -4.93 -11.00
N LYS A 133 -10.81 -4.73 -10.13
CA LYS A 133 -11.45 -5.77 -9.31
C LYS A 133 -11.98 -6.94 -10.13
N ASN A 134 -12.67 -6.67 -11.23
CA ASN A 134 -13.31 -7.72 -12.01
C ASN A 134 -12.34 -8.47 -12.94
N TYR A 135 -11.34 -7.79 -13.50
CA TYR A 135 -10.44 -8.38 -14.48
C TYR A 135 -9.24 -9.07 -13.84
N LEU A 136 -8.62 -8.45 -12.83
CA LEU A 136 -7.38 -8.96 -12.24
C LEU A 136 -7.48 -10.43 -11.75
N PRO A 137 -8.49 -10.84 -10.96
CA PRO A 137 -8.60 -12.23 -10.52
C PRO A 137 -8.85 -13.19 -11.69
N ILE A 138 -9.54 -12.78 -12.76
CA ILE A 138 -9.75 -13.64 -13.93
C ILE A 138 -8.43 -13.82 -14.70
N ARG A 139 -7.76 -12.71 -15.00
CA ARG A 139 -6.47 -12.68 -15.71
C ARG A 139 -5.39 -13.42 -14.93
N PHE A 140 -5.41 -13.34 -13.61
CA PHE A 140 -4.51 -14.09 -12.74
C PHE A 140 -4.72 -15.60 -12.87
N GLY A 141 -5.96 -16.08 -12.92
CA GLY A 141 -6.26 -17.50 -13.11
C GLY A 141 -5.75 -18.03 -14.45
N GLU A 142 -6.02 -17.31 -15.54
CA GLU A 142 -5.52 -17.62 -16.89
C GLU A 142 -3.99 -17.59 -16.96
N ALA A 143 -3.37 -16.59 -16.33
CA ALA A 143 -1.92 -16.45 -16.28
C ALA A 143 -1.25 -17.53 -15.43
N LEU A 144 -1.91 -18.01 -14.38
CA LEU A 144 -1.42 -19.08 -13.52
C LEU A 144 -1.38 -20.41 -14.29
N ASP A 145 -2.42 -20.69 -15.07
CA ASP A 145 -2.50 -21.89 -15.91
C ASP A 145 -1.44 -21.87 -17.00
N SER A 146 -1.36 -20.77 -17.75
CA SER A 146 -0.37 -20.61 -18.83
C SER A 146 1.08 -20.51 -18.34
N SER A 147 1.30 -20.25 -17.05
CA SER A 147 2.63 -20.16 -16.42
C SER A 147 2.99 -21.41 -15.61
N ASN A 148 2.24 -22.51 -15.77
CA ASN A 148 2.45 -23.78 -15.06
C ASN A 148 2.51 -23.60 -13.53
N GLY A 149 1.60 -22.81 -12.97
CA GLY A 149 1.51 -22.57 -11.52
C GLY A 149 2.55 -21.60 -10.95
N LYS A 150 3.39 -20.96 -11.77
CA LYS A 150 4.37 -19.96 -11.29
C LYS A 150 3.67 -18.65 -10.89
N VAL A 151 3.27 -18.55 -9.63
CA VAL A 151 2.47 -17.44 -9.08
C VAL A 151 3.05 -16.05 -9.38
N LYS A 152 4.36 -15.85 -9.19
CA LYS A 152 4.99 -14.54 -9.48
C LYS A 152 4.86 -14.12 -10.95
N VAL A 153 5.13 -15.04 -11.86
CA VAL A 153 4.99 -14.79 -13.32
C VAL A 153 3.51 -14.57 -13.68
N ALA A 154 2.61 -15.29 -13.02
CA ALA A 154 1.18 -15.15 -13.23
C ALA A 154 0.69 -13.75 -12.82
N PHE A 155 1.12 -13.23 -11.66
CA PHE A 155 0.80 -11.88 -11.24
C PHE A 155 1.35 -10.82 -12.21
N GLU A 156 2.62 -10.91 -12.61
CA GLU A 156 3.21 -9.97 -13.56
C GLU A 156 2.39 -9.89 -14.87
N LYS A 157 2.08 -11.05 -15.47
CA LYS A 157 1.25 -11.13 -16.69
C LYS A 157 -0.18 -10.63 -16.46
N ALA A 158 -0.78 -10.96 -15.32
CA ALA A 158 -2.17 -10.62 -15.03
C ALA A 158 -2.38 -9.12 -14.87
N PHE A 159 -1.47 -8.44 -14.17
CA PHE A 159 -1.50 -6.99 -14.03
C PHE A 159 -1.29 -6.28 -15.37
N GLU A 160 -0.31 -6.72 -16.16
CA GLU A 160 -0.08 -6.18 -17.52
C GLU A 160 -1.32 -6.36 -18.42
N ALA A 161 -1.88 -7.58 -18.48
CA ALA A 161 -3.06 -7.87 -19.29
C ALA A 161 -4.31 -7.13 -18.80
N THR A 162 -4.46 -6.93 -17.49
CA THR A 162 -5.54 -6.14 -16.89
C THR A 162 -5.41 -4.67 -17.28
N SER A 163 -4.21 -4.10 -17.17
CA SER A 163 -3.94 -2.73 -17.58
C SER A 163 -4.17 -2.51 -19.06
N ASP A 164 -3.71 -3.41 -19.92
CA ASP A 164 -3.91 -3.35 -21.37
C ASP A 164 -5.39 -3.37 -21.77
N GLN A 165 -6.22 -4.09 -21.00
CA GLN A 165 -7.65 -4.09 -21.20
C GLN A 165 -8.27 -2.76 -20.73
N MET A 166 -7.92 -2.29 -19.54
CA MET A 166 -8.40 -1.02 -19.00
C MET A 166 -8.06 0.16 -19.91
N VAL A 167 -6.86 0.22 -20.47
CA VAL A 167 -6.44 1.27 -21.44
C VAL A 167 -7.34 1.35 -22.68
N LYS A 168 -7.99 0.25 -23.08
CA LYS A 168 -8.89 0.23 -24.25
C LYS A 168 -10.30 0.69 -23.91
N GLU A 169 -10.67 0.67 -22.63
CA GLU A 169 -12.05 0.80 -22.17
C GLU A 169 -12.30 2.03 -21.29
N LEU A 170 -11.23 2.63 -20.75
CA LEU A 170 -11.27 3.83 -19.90
C LEU A 170 -10.77 5.07 -20.65
N LEU A 171 -11.07 6.24 -20.11
CA LEU A 171 -10.37 7.46 -20.50
C LEU A 171 -8.87 7.37 -20.18
N ASN A 172 -8.06 8.15 -20.92
CA ASN A 172 -6.60 8.05 -20.84
C ASN A 172 -6.06 8.45 -19.46
N GLU A 173 -6.80 9.29 -18.75
CA GLU A 173 -6.45 9.86 -17.45
C GLU A 173 -6.99 9.04 -16.27
N SER A 174 -7.60 7.89 -16.55
CA SER A 174 -8.24 7.05 -15.56
C SER A 174 -7.53 5.72 -15.39
N GLY A 175 -7.39 5.28 -14.16
CA GLY A 175 -6.64 4.11 -13.79
C GLY A 175 -6.90 3.70 -12.37
N SER A 176 -6.15 2.72 -11.90
CA SER A 176 -6.27 2.25 -10.52
C SER A 176 -4.95 1.68 -10.02
N THR A 177 -4.63 2.01 -8.79
CA THR A 177 -3.62 1.34 -7.99
C THR A 177 -4.19 -0.03 -7.57
N ALA A 178 -3.33 -1.01 -7.30
CA ALA A 178 -3.79 -2.33 -6.93
C ALA A 178 -2.76 -3.07 -6.07
N VAL A 179 -3.20 -3.55 -4.91
CA VAL A 179 -2.50 -4.60 -4.16
C VAL A 179 -3.38 -5.86 -4.10
N ALA A 180 -2.79 -6.99 -4.46
CA ALA A 180 -3.46 -8.28 -4.47
C ALA A 180 -2.67 -9.30 -3.64
N ALA A 181 -3.39 -10.13 -2.89
CA ALA A 181 -2.86 -11.25 -2.13
C ALA A 181 -3.41 -12.58 -2.64
N LEU A 182 -2.55 -13.59 -2.78
CA LEU A 182 -2.96 -14.99 -2.89
C LEU A 182 -2.43 -15.75 -1.69
N PHE A 183 -3.35 -16.26 -0.86
CA PHE A 183 -3.04 -17.35 0.05
C PHE A 183 -3.09 -18.66 -0.74
N GLN A 184 -2.04 -19.46 -0.61
CA GLN A 184 -1.96 -20.82 -1.15
C GLN A 184 -1.37 -21.74 -0.09
N GLY A 185 -2.25 -22.38 0.68
CA GLY A 185 -1.90 -22.95 1.97
C GLY A 185 -1.25 -21.88 2.85
N LYS A 186 -0.07 -22.16 3.41
CA LYS A 186 0.69 -21.21 4.23
C LYS A 186 1.58 -20.24 3.43
N ASN A 187 1.56 -20.27 2.10
CA ASN A 187 2.32 -19.31 1.29
C ASN A 187 1.41 -18.12 1.01
N LEU A 188 1.84 -16.93 1.40
CA LEU A 188 1.18 -15.67 1.13
C LEU A 188 1.98 -14.93 0.06
N TYR A 189 1.39 -14.75 -1.11
CA TYR A 189 1.97 -13.95 -2.20
C TYR A 189 1.31 -12.59 -2.22
N ILE A 190 2.10 -11.52 -2.18
CA ILE A 190 1.61 -10.15 -2.31
C ILE A 190 2.13 -9.55 -3.61
N SER A 191 1.26 -8.91 -4.37
CA SER A 191 1.55 -8.24 -5.64
C SER A 191 1.03 -6.81 -5.58
N ASN A 192 1.93 -5.82 -5.63
CA ASN A 192 1.58 -4.39 -5.55
C ASN A 192 1.91 -3.64 -6.84
N CYS A 193 1.01 -2.76 -7.28
CA CYS A 193 1.17 -1.82 -8.38
C CYS A 193 0.54 -0.48 -7.99
N GLY A 194 1.37 0.47 -7.56
CA GLY A 194 0.92 1.75 -7.01
C GLY A 194 1.27 1.88 -5.52
N ASP A 195 0.47 2.65 -4.83
CA ASP A 195 0.62 3.11 -3.44
C ASP A 195 -0.48 2.61 -2.50
N THR A 196 -1.32 1.67 -2.96
CA THR A 196 -2.00 0.73 -2.06
C THR A 196 -0.96 -0.11 -1.31
N ARG A 197 -1.24 -0.47 -0.06
CA ARG A 197 -0.27 -1.09 0.84
C ARG A 197 -0.76 -2.42 1.43
N ALA A 198 0.16 -3.33 1.68
CA ALA A 198 -0.02 -4.54 2.48
C ALA A 198 1.04 -4.62 3.59
N VAL A 199 0.59 -4.79 4.84
CA VAL A 199 1.44 -4.89 6.03
C VAL A 199 1.03 -6.09 6.87
N LEU A 200 2.02 -6.76 7.48
CA LEU A 200 1.86 -7.89 8.38
C LEU A 200 2.20 -7.49 9.81
N GLY A 201 1.37 -7.88 10.77
CA GLY A 201 1.68 -7.80 12.19
C GLY A 201 2.35 -9.07 12.66
N GLN A 202 3.65 -9.00 12.92
CA GLN A 202 4.42 -10.15 13.40
C GLN A 202 4.76 -9.97 14.88
N GLN A 203 4.40 -10.95 15.69
CA GLN A 203 4.78 -11.03 17.09
C GLN A 203 6.25 -11.47 17.20
N ILE A 204 7.05 -10.75 17.97
CA ILE A 204 8.42 -11.16 18.28
C ILE A 204 8.35 -12.41 19.16
N GLU A 205 8.99 -13.49 18.72
CA GLU A 205 8.99 -14.78 19.39
C GLU A 205 9.37 -14.67 20.88
N GLY A 206 8.59 -15.33 21.75
CA GLY A 206 8.80 -15.30 23.20
C GLY A 206 8.38 -14.01 23.89
N THR A 207 7.77 -13.06 23.16
CA THR A 207 7.26 -11.80 23.72
C THR A 207 5.84 -11.53 23.24
N HIS A 208 5.15 -10.57 23.83
CA HIS A 208 3.86 -10.05 23.35
C HIS A 208 4.00 -8.81 22.46
N ARG A 209 5.23 -8.52 22.02
CA ARG A 209 5.57 -7.35 21.23
C ARG A 209 5.22 -7.62 19.77
N LEU A 210 4.48 -6.71 19.17
CA LEU A 210 4.06 -6.77 17.78
C LEU A 210 4.89 -5.77 16.97
N VAL A 211 5.40 -6.18 15.82
CA VAL A 211 6.12 -5.30 14.88
C VAL A 211 5.47 -5.36 13.51
N PRO A 212 5.34 -4.21 12.82
CA PRO A 212 4.93 -4.21 11.43
C PRO A 212 6.04 -4.78 10.54
N VAL A 213 5.64 -5.60 9.57
CA VAL A 213 6.48 -6.11 8.50
C VAL A 213 5.82 -5.73 7.18
N GLU A 214 6.49 -4.91 6.38
CA GLU A 214 6.00 -4.50 5.08
C GLU A 214 5.98 -5.69 4.10
N LEU A 215 4.79 -6.00 3.57
CA LEU A 215 4.65 -7.02 2.54
C LEU A 215 4.68 -6.43 1.13
N SER A 216 4.41 -5.13 1.01
CA SER A 216 4.58 -4.31 -0.18
C SER A 216 5.30 -3.01 0.16
N SER A 217 5.91 -2.39 -0.84
CA SER A 217 6.46 -1.04 -0.74
C SER A 217 5.76 -0.15 -1.77
N ASP A 218 5.34 1.04 -1.34
CA ASP A 218 4.59 1.97 -2.18
C ASP A 218 5.44 2.45 -3.36
N HIS A 219 4.84 2.45 -4.54
CA HIS A 219 5.47 2.95 -5.76
C HIS A 219 5.21 4.45 -5.88
N LYS A 220 5.88 5.26 -5.05
CA LYS A 220 5.79 6.74 -5.08
C LYS A 220 7.08 7.34 -5.67
N ALA A 221 7.01 8.59 -6.16
CA ALA A 221 8.18 9.29 -6.70
C ALA A 221 9.29 9.57 -5.66
N PHE A 222 8.97 9.50 -4.36
CA PHE A 222 9.96 9.50 -3.27
C PHE A 222 10.90 8.29 -3.32
N ARG A 223 10.40 7.13 -3.76
CA ARG A 223 11.16 5.89 -3.78
C ARG A 223 12.29 5.99 -4.81
N ALA A 224 13.53 5.95 -4.34
CA ALA A 224 14.69 6.34 -5.13
C ALA A 224 14.89 5.45 -6.38
N ASP A 225 14.66 4.14 -6.25
CA ASP A 225 14.76 3.20 -7.37
C ASP A 225 13.68 3.44 -8.44
N GLU A 226 12.43 3.72 -8.05
CA GLU A 226 11.36 4.09 -8.98
C GLU A 226 11.64 5.42 -9.68
N ARG A 227 12.11 6.43 -8.94
CA ARG A 227 12.51 7.72 -9.51
C ARG A 227 13.65 7.55 -10.52
N MET A 228 14.69 6.81 -10.15
CA MET A 228 15.82 6.53 -11.05
C MET A 228 15.38 5.73 -12.29
N ARG A 229 14.51 4.73 -12.13
CA ARG A 229 13.95 3.94 -13.24
C ARG A 229 13.25 4.86 -14.24
N ILE A 230 12.32 5.70 -13.76
CA ILE A 230 11.54 6.60 -14.60
C ILE A 230 12.45 7.58 -15.34
N LEU A 231 13.35 8.27 -14.64
CA LEU A 231 14.23 9.27 -15.26
C LEU A 231 15.21 8.64 -16.29
N ARG A 232 15.63 7.39 -16.07
CA ARG A 232 16.47 6.65 -17.00
C ARG A 232 15.71 6.23 -18.26
N ASP A 233 14.54 5.63 -18.09
CA ASP A 233 13.80 5.00 -19.19
C ASP A 233 12.91 5.99 -19.96
N HIS A 234 12.55 7.12 -19.33
CA HIS A 234 11.67 8.15 -19.87
C HIS A 234 12.33 9.54 -19.75
N PRO A 235 13.26 9.90 -20.67
CA PRO A 235 13.99 11.17 -20.61
C PRO A 235 13.10 12.41 -20.81
N ASN A 236 11.85 12.23 -21.24
CA ASN A 236 10.85 13.29 -21.32
C ASN A 236 10.01 13.45 -20.04
N THR A 237 10.36 12.73 -18.97
CA THR A 237 9.75 12.87 -17.65
C THR A 237 10.58 13.79 -16.76
N GLU A 238 9.91 14.55 -15.91
CA GLU A 238 10.51 15.28 -14.79
C GLU A 238 9.82 14.90 -13.49
N VAL A 239 10.56 14.96 -12.38
CA VAL A 239 10.04 14.73 -11.04
C VAL A 239 10.11 16.05 -10.29
N LEU A 240 8.96 16.61 -9.97
CA LEU A 240 8.82 17.93 -9.36
C LEU A 240 7.65 17.91 -8.37
N THR A 241 7.74 18.69 -7.31
CA THR A 241 6.56 19.01 -6.49
C THR A 241 5.68 20.02 -7.24
N PHE A 242 4.42 20.22 -6.83
CA PHE A 242 3.57 21.29 -7.41
C PHE A 242 4.22 22.67 -7.32
N GLY A 243 4.76 23.05 -6.15
CA GLY A 243 5.42 24.32 -5.93
C GLY A 243 6.66 24.52 -6.82
N MET A 244 7.38 23.45 -7.14
CA MET A 244 8.45 23.51 -8.13
C MET A 244 7.90 23.67 -9.54
N LYS A 245 6.81 22.96 -9.86
CA LYS A 245 6.18 22.95 -11.19
C LYS A 245 5.57 24.32 -11.56
N ASP A 246 5.01 25.03 -10.60
CA ASP A 246 4.42 26.36 -10.79
C ASP A 246 5.40 27.52 -10.53
N GLY A 247 6.63 27.22 -10.13
CA GLY A 247 7.69 28.19 -9.90
C GLY A 247 7.60 28.95 -8.57
N ARG A 248 6.72 28.54 -7.63
CA ARG A 248 6.70 29.07 -6.25
C ARG A 248 7.91 28.64 -5.43
N VAL A 249 8.50 27.51 -5.77
CA VAL A 249 9.66 26.91 -5.10
C VAL A 249 10.78 26.65 -6.12
N PRO A 250 12.06 26.92 -5.81
CA PRO A 250 13.17 26.55 -6.68
C PRO A 250 13.21 25.04 -6.95
N ILE A 251 13.59 24.65 -8.17
CA ILE A 251 13.77 23.24 -8.51
C ILE A 251 14.90 22.65 -7.67
N SER A 252 14.62 21.52 -7.02
CA SER A 252 15.57 20.71 -6.25
C SER A 252 15.26 19.22 -6.48
N ASP A 253 16.30 18.41 -6.43
CA ASP A 253 16.27 16.95 -6.44
C ASP A 253 16.40 16.34 -5.02
N GLU A 254 16.45 17.20 -4.01
CA GLU A 254 16.43 16.85 -2.58
C GLU A 254 14.98 16.81 -2.08
N PHE A 255 14.33 15.66 -2.20
CA PHE A 255 12.96 15.46 -1.73
C PHE A 255 12.87 14.94 -0.29
N GLY A 256 13.99 14.59 0.35
CA GLY A 256 14.02 13.92 1.67
C GLY A 256 13.31 12.56 1.67
N SER A 257 12.76 12.16 2.83
CA SER A 257 11.94 10.95 2.98
C SER A 257 10.54 11.26 3.52
N PRO A 258 9.54 10.39 3.30
CA PRO A 258 8.19 10.58 3.85
C PRO A 258 8.14 10.68 5.39
N GLU A 259 9.17 10.20 6.08
CA GLU A 259 9.31 10.28 7.54
C GLU A 259 9.99 11.56 8.02
N ASP A 260 10.55 12.36 7.13
CA ASP A 260 11.29 13.58 7.47
C ASP A 260 10.32 14.77 7.61
N PRO A 261 10.18 15.36 8.81
CA PRO A 261 9.28 16.48 9.06
C PRO A 261 9.69 17.77 8.34
N ASP A 262 10.92 17.88 7.84
CA ASP A 262 11.42 19.04 7.10
C ASP A 262 11.12 18.93 5.58
N VAL A 263 10.53 17.82 5.13
CA VAL A 263 10.11 17.64 3.74
C VAL A 263 8.86 18.47 3.45
N SER A 264 8.91 19.18 2.33
CA SER A 264 7.78 19.90 1.73
C SER A 264 6.47 19.12 1.87
N ALA A 265 5.42 19.75 2.43
CA ALA A 265 4.04 19.21 2.46
C ALA A 265 3.48 18.88 1.07
N ASP A 266 4.19 19.28 0.01
CA ASP A 266 3.90 18.97 -1.37
C ASP A 266 4.90 17.89 -1.87
N PRO A 267 4.45 16.63 -2.00
CA PRO A 267 5.32 15.50 -2.36
C PRO A 267 5.74 15.56 -3.84
N PRO A 268 6.89 14.97 -4.21
CA PRO A 268 7.31 14.88 -5.60
C PRO A 268 6.29 14.08 -6.41
N ARG A 269 6.07 14.57 -7.63
CA ARG A 269 5.16 13.98 -8.61
C ARG A 269 5.87 13.80 -9.93
N ILE A 270 5.37 12.88 -10.75
CA ILE A 270 5.89 12.64 -12.09
C ILE A 270 5.09 13.43 -13.13
N TRP A 271 5.81 14.12 -14.01
CA TRP A 271 5.25 14.99 -15.04
C TRP A 271 5.86 14.70 -16.39
N VAL A 272 5.10 14.91 -17.46
CA VAL A 272 5.72 15.08 -18.78
C VAL A 272 6.35 16.47 -18.84
N LYS A 273 7.59 16.58 -19.31
CA LYS A 273 8.31 17.85 -19.41
C LYS A 273 7.50 18.88 -20.20
N GLY A 274 7.33 20.06 -19.62
CA GLY A 274 6.56 21.16 -20.22
C GLY A 274 5.04 21.03 -20.09
N GLU A 275 4.52 19.91 -19.60
CA GLU A 275 3.08 19.67 -19.44
C GLU A 275 2.65 19.79 -17.98
N THR A 276 1.39 20.10 -17.72
CA THR A 276 0.81 20.14 -16.36
C THR A 276 0.07 18.84 -16.00
N TYR A 277 0.28 17.78 -16.78
CA TYR A 277 -0.34 16.46 -16.62
C TYR A 277 0.73 15.38 -16.91
N PRO A 278 0.75 14.21 -16.24
CA PRO A 278 -0.26 13.71 -15.31
C PRO A 278 -0.16 14.21 -13.87
N GLY A 279 1.05 14.50 -13.36
CA GLY A 279 1.21 14.94 -11.97
C GLY A 279 0.92 13.85 -10.93
N CYS A 280 1.16 12.59 -11.27
CA CYS A 280 0.89 11.45 -10.38
C CYS A 280 1.87 11.42 -9.20
N SER A 281 1.36 11.07 -8.02
CA SER A 281 2.15 10.71 -6.83
C SER A 281 2.71 9.29 -6.93
N TYR A 282 1.97 8.38 -7.58
CA TYR A 282 2.38 7.03 -7.90
C TYR A 282 3.23 6.93 -9.17
N THR A 283 4.07 5.89 -9.24
CA THR A 283 4.95 5.56 -10.37
C THR A 283 4.53 4.30 -11.11
N ARG A 284 3.47 3.63 -10.63
CA ARG A 284 2.87 2.43 -11.23
C ARG A 284 1.35 2.44 -11.03
N SER A 285 0.62 1.96 -12.02
CA SER A 285 -0.84 1.82 -11.98
C SER A 285 -1.37 0.97 -13.14
N LEU A 286 -2.57 0.42 -12.94
CA LEU A 286 -3.41 -0.18 -13.99
C LEU A 286 -4.14 0.94 -14.75
N GLY A 287 -4.52 0.71 -16.01
CA GLY A 287 -5.06 1.78 -16.86
C GLY A 287 -4.05 2.91 -17.13
N ASP A 288 -4.49 4.16 -17.00
CA ASP A 288 -3.69 5.39 -17.10
C ASP A 288 -2.86 5.55 -18.38
N ALA A 289 -3.50 5.42 -19.54
CA ALA A 289 -2.82 5.53 -20.83
C ALA A 289 -2.00 6.82 -20.98
N ALA A 290 -2.47 7.94 -20.41
CA ALA A 290 -1.76 9.21 -20.43
C ALA A 290 -0.56 9.22 -19.48
N ALA A 291 -0.70 8.71 -18.25
CA ALA A 291 0.41 8.67 -17.29
C ALA A 291 1.53 7.71 -17.72
N LYS A 292 1.21 6.64 -18.47
CA LYS A 292 2.21 5.74 -19.07
C LYS A 292 3.24 6.47 -19.94
N LYS A 293 2.90 7.62 -20.53
CA LYS A 293 3.83 8.47 -21.29
C LYS A 293 4.94 9.06 -20.42
N SER A 294 4.71 9.16 -19.11
CA SER A 294 5.67 9.65 -18.11
C SER A 294 6.45 8.54 -17.40
N GLY A 295 6.28 7.27 -17.79
CA GLY A 295 7.01 6.13 -17.22
C GLY A 295 6.27 5.36 -16.13
N VAL A 296 4.98 5.66 -15.95
CA VAL A 296 4.06 4.79 -15.22
C VAL A 296 3.93 3.45 -15.94
N LEU A 297 4.03 2.35 -15.21
CA LEU A 297 3.88 1.01 -15.74
C LEU A 297 2.96 0.15 -14.87
N ALA A 298 2.41 -0.91 -15.44
CA ALA A 298 1.46 -1.79 -14.75
C ALA A 298 2.11 -3.02 -14.10
N ARG A 299 3.41 -3.25 -14.35
CA ARG A 299 4.09 -4.44 -13.81
C ARG A 299 4.23 -4.31 -12.28
N PRO A 300 3.70 -5.27 -11.51
CA PRO A 300 3.72 -5.21 -10.06
C PRO A 300 5.08 -5.63 -9.49
N GLU A 301 5.32 -5.28 -8.23
CA GLU A 301 6.30 -5.99 -7.39
C GLU A 301 5.62 -7.13 -6.67
N VAL A 302 6.22 -8.33 -6.73
CA VAL A 302 5.69 -9.53 -6.10
C VAL A 302 6.65 -10.05 -5.04
N SER A 303 6.14 -10.11 -3.80
CA SER A 303 6.80 -10.69 -2.63
C SER A 303 6.12 -12.00 -2.21
N VAL A 304 6.83 -12.81 -1.43
CA VAL A 304 6.31 -14.07 -0.89
C VAL A 304 6.68 -14.14 0.58
N HIS A 305 5.68 -14.37 1.42
CA HIS A 305 5.83 -14.60 2.85
C HIS A 305 5.33 -16.00 3.21
N LYS A 306 6.04 -16.69 4.10
CA LYS A 306 5.61 -17.97 4.63
C LYS A 306 4.94 -17.74 5.98
N LEU A 307 3.63 -17.97 6.05
CA LEU A 307 2.88 -17.82 7.28
C LEU A 307 3.43 -18.73 8.38
N SER A 308 3.53 -18.16 9.57
CA SER A 308 4.08 -18.77 10.77
C SER A 308 3.29 -18.34 12.02
N PRO A 309 3.34 -19.10 13.13
CA PRO A 309 2.59 -18.78 14.35
C PRO A 309 2.85 -17.40 14.97
N THR A 310 3.95 -16.75 14.61
CA THR A 310 4.26 -15.37 15.00
C THR A 310 3.44 -14.34 14.23
N ASP A 311 2.92 -14.67 13.05
CA ASP A 311 2.12 -13.76 12.24
C ASP A 311 0.70 -13.67 12.81
N LYS A 312 0.26 -12.49 13.24
CA LYS A 312 -1.03 -12.30 13.93
C LYS A 312 -2.07 -11.58 13.10
N TYR A 313 -1.63 -10.60 12.31
CA TYR A 313 -2.52 -9.74 11.54
C TYR A 313 -1.96 -9.50 10.15
N MET A 314 -2.84 -9.23 9.19
CA MET A 314 -2.48 -8.63 7.91
C MET A 314 -3.49 -7.53 7.61
N VAL A 315 -3.00 -6.40 7.12
CA VAL A 315 -3.83 -5.29 6.65
C VAL A 315 -3.45 -4.96 5.22
N MET A 316 -4.44 -4.84 4.34
CA MET A 316 -4.31 -4.29 2.99
C MET A 316 -5.18 -3.05 2.89
N CYS A 317 -4.66 -1.92 2.42
CA CYS A 317 -5.40 -0.66 2.44
C CYS A 317 -4.98 0.31 1.33
N THR A 318 -5.87 1.24 0.99
CA THR A 318 -5.60 2.38 0.11
C THR A 318 -4.83 3.47 0.86
N ASP A 319 -4.29 4.44 0.13
CA ASP A 319 -3.48 5.49 0.76
C ASP A 319 -4.32 6.49 1.57
N GLY A 320 -5.64 6.54 1.36
CA GLY A 320 -6.60 7.16 2.29
C GLY A 320 -6.50 6.65 3.74
N LEU A 321 -5.88 5.50 4.00
CA LEU A 321 -5.51 5.10 5.37
C LEU A 321 -4.10 5.60 5.75
N THR A 322 -3.12 5.36 4.88
CA THR A 322 -1.69 5.51 5.19
C THR A 322 -1.16 6.93 5.04
N GLU A 323 -1.96 7.85 4.51
CA GLU A 323 -1.67 9.30 4.54
C GLU A 323 -1.48 9.77 6.00
N PHE A 324 -2.26 9.19 6.91
CA PHE A 324 -2.34 9.60 8.31
C PHE A 324 -1.79 8.57 9.27
N LEU A 325 -2.05 7.28 9.03
CA LEU A 325 -1.68 6.21 9.96
C LEU A 325 -0.38 5.53 9.53
N THR A 326 0.56 5.42 10.46
CA THR A 326 1.78 4.64 10.27
C THR A 326 1.49 3.14 10.33
N ASN A 327 2.42 2.32 9.84
CA ASN A 327 2.29 0.87 9.95
C ASN A 327 2.20 0.44 11.43
N GLU A 328 2.91 1.14 12.31
CA GLU A 328 2.87 0.98 13.76
C GLU A 328 1.49 1.29 14.34
N ASP A 329 0.86 2.40 13.93
CA ASP A 329 -0.49 2.75 14.36
C ASP A 329 -1.49 1.66 13.93
N ILE A 330 -1.41 1.23 12.67
CA ILE A 330 -2.29 0.20 12.10
C ILE A 330 -2.19 -1.10 12.92
N MET A 331 -0.96 -1.54 13.24
CA MET A 331 -0.74 -2.72 14.07
C MET A 331 -1.23 -2.51 15.51
N GLY A 332 -1.16 -1.30 16.04
CA GLY A 332 -1.74 -0.92 17.33
C GLY A 332 -3.25 -1.12 17.38
N PHE A 333 -3.97 -0.69 16.34
CA PHE A 333 -5.42 -0.93 16.20
C PHE A 333 -5.75 -2.42 16.13
N CYS A 334 -4.98 -3.21 15.36
CA CYS A 334 -5.16 -4.67 15.32
C CYS A 334 -4.92 -5.35 16.68
N LYS A 335 -3.92 -4.88 17.46
CA LYS A 335 -3.65 -5.43 18.80
C LYS A 335 -4.74 -5.04 19.81
N LYS A 336 -5.33 -3.85 19.66
CA LYS A 336 -6.38 -3.33 20.55
C LYS A 336 -7.73 -4.04 20.35
N ASN A 337 -8.09 -4.35 19.12
CA ASN A 337 -9.43 -4.84 18.77
C ASN A 337 -9.48 -6.37 18.67
N ASP A 338 -10.60 -6.96 19.10
CA ASP A 338 -10.78 -8.42 19.13
C ASP A 338 -11.18 -9.01 17.76
N THR A 339 -11.81 -8.19 16.92
CA THR A 339 -12.34 -8.63 15.62
C THR A 339 -11.78 -7.81 14.45
N PRO A 340 -11.65 -8.44 13.26
CA PRO A 340 -11.28 -7.71 12.04
C PRO A 340 -12.24 -6.56 11.72
N VAL A 341 -13.55 -6.73 11.95
CA VAL A 341 -14.54 -5.69 11.61
C VAL A 341 -14.39 -4.47 12.52
N ASP A 342 -14.28 -4.66 13.84
CA ASP A 342 -14.06 -3.56 14.79
C ASP A 342 -12.77 -2.79 14.44
N THR A 343 -11.73 -3.53 14.04
CA THR A 343 -10.47 -2.93 13.57
C THR A 343 -10.65 -2.10 12.31
N CYS A 344 -11.36 -2.63 11.31
CA CYS A 344 -11.68 -1.86 10.10
C CYS A 344 -12.44 -0.57 10.46
N GLU A 345 -13.43 -0.66 11.35
CA GLU A 345 -14.24 0.49 11.75
C GLU A 345 -13.39 1.57 12.43
N GLU A 346 -12.58 1.20 13.41
CA GLU A 346 -11.73 2.16 14.12
C GLU A 346 -10.65 2.77 13.22
N LEU A 347 -10.05 1.97 12.32
CA LEU A 347 -9.06 2.45 11.34
C LEU A 347 -9.66 3.49 10.40
N VAL A 348 -10.80 3.16 9.77
CA VAL A 348 -11.50 4.06 8.83
C VAL A 348 -11.96 5.32 9.54
N GLN A 349 -12.58 5.19 10.72
CA GLN A 349 -13.08 6.33 11.48
C GLN A 349 -11.93 7.27 11.89
N THR A 350 -10.81 6.71 12.33
CA THR A 350 -9.65 7.50 12.76
C THR A 350 -9.06 8.28 11.58
N ALA A 351 -8.77 7.62 10.46
CA ALA A 351 -8.22 8.28 9.28
C ALA A 351 -9.19 9.33 8.72
N PHE A 352 -10.48 9.01 8.63
CA PHE A 352 -11.51 9.96 8.19
C PHE A 352 -11.53 11.24 9.04
N ASN A 353 -11.52 11.10 10.36
CA ASN A 353 -11.55 12.25 11.27
C ASN A 353 -10.29 13.12 11.12
N TRP A 354 -9.12 12.52 10.91
CA TRP A 354 -7.88 13.30 10.75
C TRP A 354 -7.84 14.05 9.43
N PHE A 355 -8.32 13.45 8.34
CA PHE A 355 -8.55 14.15 7.08
C PHE A 355 -9.47 15.37 7.27
N ILE A 356 -10.60 15.21 7.96
CA ILE A 356 -11.52 16.34 8.24
C ILE A 356 -10.84 17.43 9.07
N ASP A 357 -10.12 17.04 10.13
CA ASP A 357 -9.49 17.99 11.05
C ASP A 357 -8.35 18.79 10.38
N ASP A 358 -7.57 18.16 9.48
CA ASP A 358 -6.41 18.79 8.85
C ASP A 358 -6.77 19.50 7.53
N ASP A 359 -7.64 18.92 6.70
CA ASP A 359 -7.91 19.41 5.35
C ASP A 359 -9.37 19.82 5.08
N GLY A 360 -10.32 19.42 5.94
CA GLY A 360 -11.74 19.71 5.77
C GLY A 360 -12.43 18.93 4.62
N TRP A 361 -11.73 17.95 4.05
CA TRP A 361 -12.21 16.96 3.10
C TRP A 361 -11.51 15.62 3.40
N THR A 362 -12.03 14.51 2.91
CA THR A 362 -11.38 13.19 3.05
C THR A 362 -11.28 12.50 1.70
N ASP A 363 -10.24 11.69 1.54
CA ASP A 363 -10.18 10.72 0.46
C ASP A 363 -11.15 9.54 0.69
N ASP A 364 -11.31 8.69 -0.31
CA ASP A 364 -11.89 7.37 -0.14
C ASP A 364 -10.95 6.49 0.72
N ILE A 365 -11.52 5.64 1.57
CA ILE A 365 -10.75 4.84 2.53
C ILE A 365 -11.21 3.39 2.47
N THR A 366 -10.31 2.52 2.04
CA THR A 366 -10.57 1.07 1.98
C THR A 366 -9.53 0.29 2.75
N VAL A 367 -10.01 -0.64 3.57
CA VAL A 367 -9.18 -1.51 4.40
C VAL A 367 -9.72 -2.93 4.39
N VAL A 368 -8.83 -3.90 4.23
CA VAL A 368 -9.06 -5.33 4.46
C VAL A 368 -8.16 -5.75 5.62
N VAL A 369 -8.76 -6.22 6.71
CA VAL A 369 -8.06 -6.72 7.90
C VAL A 369 -8.24 -8.22 7.99
N ALA A 370 -7.16 -8.95 8.24
CA ALA A 370 -7.15 -10.39 8.47
C ALA A 370 -6.44 -10.74 9.77
N TYR A 371 -7.07 -11.58 10.59
CA TYR A 371 -6.56 -12.11 11.85
C TYR A 371 -6.20 -13.58 11.66
N PHE A 372 -5.02 -13.96 12.12
CA PHE A 372 -4.49 -15.32 12.01
C PHE A 372 -4.67 -16.07 13.33
N ASP A 373 -5.71 -16.89 13.40
CA ASP A 373 -5.97 -17.76 14.54
C ASP A 373 -5.18 -19.06 14.36
N TRP A 374 -4.00 -19.11 14.96
CA TRP A 374 -3.15 -20.29 14.99
C TRP A 374 -3.65 -21.32 16.03
N PRO A 375 -3.44 -22.63 15.77
CA PRO A 375 -3.79 -23.71 16.70
C PRO A 375 -3.16 -23.64 18.08
#